data_AF-A0A420ENW7-F1
#
_entry.id   AF-A0A420ENW7-F1
#
_cell.length_a   1.000
_cell.length_b   1.000
_cell.length_c   1.000
_cell.angle_alpha   90.00
_cell.angle_beta   90.00
_cell.angle_gamma   90.00
#
_symmetry.space_group_name_H-M   'P 1'
#
loop_
_entity.id
_entity.type
_entity.pdbx_description
1 polymer ?
#
loop_
_entity_poly.entity_id
_entity_poly.type
_entity_poly.pdbx_seq_one_letter_code
_entity_poly.pdbx_strand_id
1 'polypeptide(L)'
;MLLFRRAPGDDYPGAGLTLWGREDGYYVPNIVPLESGNLTYAQYNAILSDFIARIVEPIAPALGFAIDASASHQTLDDWVSADTAIRLRRFSGAANKSTGASHPMDQQRWFDFIIAVHRNKDQLGTDQLARWLNEAEHWHEDTAHDLAGNFETALALLARYDET
;
A
#
# COMPACT_ATOMS: atom_id res chain seq x y z
N MET A 1 -18.78 17.77 0.21
CA MET A 1 -18.30 16.53 0.84
C MET A 1 -19.51 15.72 1.27
N LEU A 2 -19.56 14.44 0.91
CA LEU A 2 -20.59 13.50 1.37
C LEU A 2 -19.92 12.44 2.24
N LEU A 3 -20.58 12.03 3.32
CA LEU A 3 -20.10 10.98 4.21
C LEU A 3 -21.11 9.83 4.20
N PHE A 4 -20.61 8.64 3.91
CA PHE A 4 -21.37 7.40 3.97
C PHE A 4 -20.90 6.61 5.20
N ARG A 5 -21.84 5.99 5.90
CA ARG A 5 -21.55 5.02 6.95
C ARG A 5 -22.00 3.65 6.48
N ARG A 6 -21.10 2.68 6.58
CA ARG A 6 -21.34 1.28 6.31
C ARG A 6 -21.34 0.53 7.64
N ALA A 7 -22.43 -0.16 7.93
CA ALA A 7 -22.48 -1.10 9.05
C ALA A 7 -21.52 -2.28 8.81
N PRO A 8 -21.01 -2.94 9.86
CA PRO A 8 -20.17 -4.12 9.70
C PRO A 8 -20.82 -5.19 8.83
N GLY A 9 -20.01 -5.82 7.99
CA GLY A 9 -20.37 -6.98 7.17
C GLY A 9 -19.64 -8.23 7.63
N ASP A 10 -19.81 -9.34 6.90
CA ASP A 10 -19.16 -10.61 7.24
C ASP A 10 -17.62 -10.53 7.14
N ASP A 11 -17.12 -9.73 6.18
CA ASP A 11 -15.69 -9.65 5.84
C ASP A 11 -15.01 -8.32 6.26
N TYR A 12 -15.74 -7.36 6.80
CA TYR A 12 -15.22 -6.03 7.14
C TYR A 12 -15.95 -5.36 8.32
N PRO A 13 -15.24 -4.57 9.16
CA PRO A 13 -15.86 -3.85 10.27
C PRO A 13 -16.70 -2.67 9.76
N GLY A 14 -17.46 -2.04 10.67
CA GLY A 14 -18.15 -0.79 10.33
C GLY A 14 -17.16 0.27 9.86
N ALA A 15 -17.49 1.00 8.79
CA ALA A 15 -16.59 1.95 8.17
C ALA A 15 -17.29 3.24 7.68
N GLY A 16 -16.56 4.35 7.70
CA GLY A 16 -16.93 5.62 7.09
C GLY A 16 -16.22 5.80 5.76
N LEU A 17 -16.98 6.06 4.69
CA LEU A 17 -16.45 6.40 3.36
C LEU A 17 -16.76 7.86 3.05
N THR A 18 -15.76 8.62 2.62
CA THR A 18 -15.97 10.03 2.25
C THR A 18 -15.94 10.18 0.74
N LEU A 19 -16.86 10.96 0.16
CA LEU A 19 -16.78 11.44 -1.20
C LEU A 19 -16.43 12.92 -1.23
N TRP A 20 -15.38 13.24 -1.98
CA TRP A 20 -14.95 14.60 -2.24
C TRP A 20 -15.26 14.97 -3.68
N GLY A 21 -15.90 16.13 -3.86
CA GLY A 21 -16.23 16.65 -5.18
C GLY A 21 -15.00 17.20 -5.89
N ARG A 22 -14.99 17.05 -7.21
CA ARG A 22 -14.07 17.67 -8.17
C ARG A 22 -14.90 18.32 -9.28
N GLU A 23 -14.26 19.02 -10.22
CA GLU A 23 -14.94 19.68 -11.34
C GLU A 23 -15.80 18.71 -12.18
N ASP A 24 -15.40 17.45 -12.28
CA ASP A 24 -15.97 16.43 -13.14
C ASP A 24 -16.58 15.22 -12.41
N GLY A 25 -16.69 15.26 -11.07
CA GLY A 25 -17.31 14.17 -10.33
C GLY A 25 -16.94 14.10 -8.86
N TYR A 26 -16.86 12.88 -8.34
CA TYR A 26 -16.48 12.59 -6.96
C TYR A 26 -15.36 11.56 -6.92
N TYR A 27 -14.49 11.66 -5.93
CA TYR A 27 -13.51 10.62 -5.62
C TYR A 27 -13.58 10.25 -4.14
N VAL A 28 -13.12 9.03 -3.84
CA VAL A 28 -13.00 8.51 -2.48
C VAL A 28 -11.56 8.73 -2.00
N PRO A 29 -11.25 9.76 -1.20
CA PRO A 29 -9.90 9.95 -0.69
C PRO A 29 -9.52 8.94 0.40
N ASN A 30 -10.50 8.49 1.20
CA ASN A 30 -10.23 7.60 2.32
C ASN A 30 -11.49 6.85 2.79
N ILE A 31 -11.25 5.67 3.38
CA ILE A 31 -12.22 4.83 4.09
C ILE A 31 -11.63 4.56 5.47
N VAL A 32 -12.37 4.88 6.52
CA VAL A 32 -11.90 4.75 7.91
C VAL A 32 -12.78 3.80 8.71
N PRO A 33 -12.22 2.93 9.57
CA PRO A 33 -13.03 2.09 10.44
C PRO A 33 -13.74 2.93 11.52
N LEU A 34 -14.92 2.50 11.95
CA LEU A 34 -15.72 3.18 12.97
C LEU A 34 -15.49 2.63 14.38
N GLU A 35 -15.06 1.38 14.50
CA GLU A 35 -15.05 0.61 15.75
C GLU A 35 -13.67 0.03 16.09
N SER A 36 -12.82 -0.19 15.09
CA SER A 36 -11.50 -0.82 15.20
C SER A 36 -10.37 0.12 14.76
N GLY A 37 -9.12 -0.26 15.03
CA GLY A 37 -7.90 0.51 14.69
C GLY A 37 -7.75 0.84 13.20
N ASN A 38 -7.04 0.01 12.43
CA ASN A 38 -6.85 0.19 10.98
C ASN A 38 -7.71 -0.82 10.19
N LEU A 39 -8.05 -0.49 8.93
CA LEU A 39 -8.61 -1.45 7.96
C LEU A 39 -7.46 -2.16 7.25
N THR A 40 -7.57 -3.47 7.03
CA THR A 40 -6.70 -4.16 6.06
C THR A 40 -7.06 -3.70 4.64
N TYR A 41 -6.17 -3.81 3.64
CA TYR A 41 -6.57 -3.44 2.28
C TYR A 41 -7.64 -4.39 1.72
N ALA A 42 -7.67 -5.66 2.14
CA ALA A 42 -8.77 -6.56 1.81
C ALA A 42 -10.12 -6.01 2.28
N GLN A 43 -10.18 -5.52 3.53
CA GLN A 43 -11.38 -4.88 4.08
C GLN A 43 -11.69 -3.57 3.36
N TYR A 44 -10.68 -2.73 3.13
CA TYR A 44 -10.82 -1.47 2.39
C TYR A 44 -11.42 -1.71 1.00
N ASN A 45 -10.86 -2.65 0.25
CA ASN A 45 -11.30 -2.99 -1.11
C ASN A 45 -12.68 -3.66 -1.11
N ALA A 46 -12.98 -4.48 -0.11
CA ALA A 46 -14.31 -5.07 0.05
C ALA A 46 -15.37 -3.99 0.32
N ILE A 47 -15.08 -3.01 1.19
CA ILE A 47 -15.96 -1.88 1.46
C ILE A 47 -16.14 -1.02 0.19
N LEU A 48 -15.05 -0.71 -0.53
CA LEU A 48 -15.12 0.08 -1.75
C LEU A 48 -15.91 -0.64 -2.85
N SER A 49 -15.68 -1.94 -3.04
CA SER A 49 -16.40 -2.76 -4.03
C SER A 49 -17.88 -2.86 -3.68
N ASP A 50 -18.21 -3.05 -2.38
CA ASP A 50 -19.59 -3.07 -1.91
C ASP A 50 -20.30 -1.72 -2.16
N PHE A 51 -19.61 -0.61 -1.91
CA PHE A 51 -20.11 0.73 -2.20
C PHE A 51 -20.36 0.94 -3.69
N ILE A 52 -19.41 0.53 -4.55
CA ILE A 52 -19.56 0.62 -6.01
C ILE A 52 -20.78 -0.21 -6.46
N ALA A 53 -20.84 -1.48 -6.09
CA ALA A 53 -21.89 -2.40 -6.52
C ALA A 53 -23.29 -2.01 -6.03
N ARG A 54 -23.42 -1.53 -4.79
CA ARG A 54 -24.74 -1.23 -4.18
C ARG A 54 -25.24 0.18 -4.42
N ILE A 55 -24.34 1.14 -4.59
CA ILE A 55 -24.68 2.57 -4.63
C ILE A 55 -24.38 3.18 -5.99
N VAL A 56 -23.17 2.96 -6.52
CA VAL A 56 -22.70 3.68 -7.72
C VAL A 56 -23.20 3.02 -9.00
N GLU A 57 -23.04 1.70 -9.15
CA GLU A 57 -23.47 0.95 -10.34
C GLU A 57 -24.95 1.11 -10.66
N PRO A 58 -25.90 1.09 -9.69
CA PRO A 58 -27.32 1.25 -9.99
C PRO A 58 -27.69 2.64 -10.56
N ILE A 59 -26.90 3.68 -10.26
CA ILE A 59 -27.20 5.06 -10.66
C ILE A 59 -26.30 5.57 -11.80
N ALA A 60 -25.13 4.95 -12.02
CA ALA A 60 -24.15 5.41 -13.00
C ALA A 60 -24.71 5.50 -14.44
N PRO A 61 -25.45 4.49 -14.96
CA PRO A 61 -26.07 4.59 -16.28
C PRO A 61 -27.14 5.68 -16.38
N ALA A 62 -27.89 5.92 -15.30
CA ALA A 62 -28.97 6.91 -15.28
C ALA A 62 -28.44 8.34 -15.24
N LEU A 63 -27.25 8.54 -14.67
CA LEU A 63 -26.61 9.86 -14.52
C LEU A 63 -25.51 10.12 -15.56
N GLY A 64 -25.16 9.12 -16.37
CA GLY A 64 -24.09 9.22 -17.36
C GLY A 64 -22.69 9.32 -16.75
N PHE A 65 -22.50 8.85 -15.52
CA PHE A 65 -21.19 8.81 -14.88
C PHE A 65 -20.41 7.57 -15.31
N ALA A 66 -19.13 7.75 -15.64
CA ALA A 66 -18.18 6.65 -15.75
C ALA A 66 -17.60 6.33 -14.37
N ILE A 67 -17.48 5.05 -14.05
CA ILE A 67 -16.80 4.59 -12.85
C ILE A 67 -15.35 4.30 -13.26
N ASP A 68 -14.42 5.12 -12.77
CA ASP A 68 -12.99 4.85 -12.89
C ASP A 68 -12.46 4.38 -11.52
N ALA A 69 -12.37 3.06 -11.36
CA ALA A 69 -11.71 2.47 -10.22
C ALA A 69 -10.23 2.27 -10.58
N SER A 70 -9.34 2.97 -9.89
CA SER A 70 -7.89 2.73 -10.03
C SER A 70 -7.62 1.22 -9.86
N ALA A 71 -6.84 0.64 -10.77
CA ALA A 71 -6.55 -0.79 -10.78
C ALA A 71 -6.21 -1.29 -9.37
N SER A 72 -6.96 -2.29 -8.91
CA SER A 72 -6.88 -2.87 -7.56
C SER A 72 -5.56 -3.60 -7.27
N HIS A 73 -4.59 -3.59 -8.18
CA HIS A 73 -3.25 -4.11 -8.00
C HIS A 73 -2.24 -3.25 -8.74
N GLN A 74 -1.67 -2.24 -8.06
CA GLN A 74 -0.29 -1.88 -8.36
C GLN A 74 0.58 -2.98 -7.75
N THR A 75 1.31 -3.66 -8.63
CA THR A 75 2.30 -4.68 -8.29
C THR A 75 3.63 -4.00 -7.98
N LEU A 76 4.52 -4.72 -7.29
CA LEU A 76 5.87 -4.21 -6.99
C LEU A 76 6.59 -3.73 -8.27
N ASP A 77 6.39 -4.44 -9.38
CA ASP A 77 7.01 -4.14 -10.67
C ASP A 77 6.47 -2.83 -11.32
N ASP A 78 5.39 -2.25 -10.79
CA ASP A 78 4.88 -0.93 -11.21
C ASP A 78 5.63 0.24 -10.53
N TRP A 79 6.39 -0.04 -9.47
CA TRP A 79 7.08 0.99 -8.67
C TRP A 79 8.59 0.94 -8.78
N VAL A 80 9.13 -0.25 -9.05
CA VAL A 80 10.58 -0.49 -9.10
C VAL A 80 10.98 -1.21 -10.38
N SER A 81 12.23 -1.02 -10.78
CA SER A 81 12.82 -1.83 -11.85
C SER A 81 12.80 -3.34 -11.53
N ALA A 82 12.85 -4.17 -12.58
CA ALA A 82 12.84 -5.63 -12.43
C ALA A 82 14.00 -6.15 -11.55
N ASP A 83 15.20 -5.56 -11.64
CA ASP A 83 16.34 -5.95 -10.78
C ASP A 83 16.07 -5.63 -9.31
N THR A 84 15.54 -4.44 -9.04
CA THR A 84 15.14 -4.03 -7.68
C THR A 84 14.07 -4.97 -7.13
N ALA A 85 13.05 -5.32 -7.92
CA ALA A 85 11.99 -6.24 -7.50
C ALA A 85 12.53 -7.63 -7.14
N ILE A 86 13.48 -8.15 -7.94
CA ILE A 86 14.15 -9.43 -7.67
C ILE A 86 14.91 -9.38 -6.33
N ARG A 87 15.61 -8.28 -6.04
CA ARG A 87 16.35 -8.12 -4.78
C ARG A 87 15.41 -8.10 -3.58
N LEU A 88 14.30 -7.37 -3.67
CA LEU A 88 13.31 -7.33 -2.59
C LEU A 88 12.69 -8.70 -2.33
N ARG A 89 12.26 -9.40 -3.39
CA ARG A 89 11.74 -10.78 -3.29
C ARG A 89 12.77 -11.74 -2.69
N ARG A 90 14.05 -11.60 -3.08
CA ARG A 90 15.14 -12.43 -2.54
C ARG A 90 15.41 -12.17 -1.05
N PHE A 91 15.35 -10.91 -0.63
CA PHE A 91 15.38 -10.56 0.79
C PHE A 91 14.20 -11.21 1.52
N SER A 92 12.98 -10.95 1.04
CA SER A 92 11.77 -11.40 1.69
C SER A 92 11.66 -12.91 1.83
N GLY A 93 12.01 -13.66 0.78
CA GLY A 93 11.96 -15.11 0.78
C GLY A 93 13.05 -15.80 1.62
N ALA A 94 14.14 -15.10 1.93
CA ALA A 94 15.25 -15.66 2.69
C ALA A 94 15.26 -15.22 4.16
N ALA A 95 14.70 -14.06 4.47
CA ALA A 95 14.73 -13.50 5.80
C ALA A 95 13.76 -14.20 6.75
N ASN A 96 14.15 -14.28 8.02
CA ASN A 96 13.20 -14.64 9.06
C ASN A 96 12.28 -13.44 9.35
N LYS A 97 11.00 -13.57 8.96
CA LYS A 97 9.98 -12.51 9.03
C LYS A 97 9.66 -12.02 10.46
N SER A 98 10.06 -12.79 11.47
CA SER A 98 9.95 -12.41 12.88
C SER A 98 11.09 -11.51 13.38
N THR A 99 12.22 -11.47 12.67
CA THR A 99 13.43 -10.74 13.10
C THR A 99 13.87 -9.64 12.14
N GLY A 100 13.14 -9.42 11.03
CA GLY A 100 13.48 -8.36 10.10
C GLY A 100 14.82 -8.61 9.40
N ALA A 101 15.57 -7.53 9.23
CA ALA A 101 16.92 -7.51 8.67
C ALA A 101 18.03 -7.66 9.74
N SER A 102 17.71 -8.17 10.94
CA SER A 102 18.66 -8.20 12.06
C SER A 102 19.78 -9.24 11.90
N HIS A 103 19.54 -10.29 11.11
CA HIS A 103 20.58 -11.28 10.82
C HIS A 103 21.56 -10.73 9.77
N PRO A 104 22.90 -10.90 9.91
CA PRO A 104 23.88 -10.26 9.03
C PRO A 104 23.67 -10.52 7.53
N MET A 105 23.25 -11.73 7.15
CA MET A 105 22.98 -12.05 5.74
C MET A 105 21.71 -11.39 5.22
N ASP A 106 20.71 -11.20 6.07
CA ASP A 106 19.44 -10.57 5.69
C ASP A 106 19.62 -9.05 5.62
N GLN A 107 20.44 -8.50 6.51
CA GLN A 107 20.92 -7.12 6.44
C GLN A 107 21.62 -6.82 5.12
N GLN A 108 22.52 -7.69 4.65
CA GLN A 108 23.19 -7.51 3.36
C GLN A 108 22.19 -7.51 2.19
N ARG A 109 21.27 -8.49 2.16
CA ARG A 109 20.23 -8.53 1.11
C ARG A 109 19.32 -7.30 1.13
N TRP A 110 19.02 -6.81 2.33
CA TRP A 110 18.23 -5.61 2.53
C TRP A 110 18.93 -4.36 2.01
N PHE A 111 20.23 -4.20 2.32
CA PHE A 111 21.04 -3.11 1.80
C PHE A 111 21.19 -3.18 0.28
N ASP A 112 21.38 -4.38 -0.29
CA ASP A 112 21.43 -4.57 -1.75
C ASP A 112 20.15 -4.07 -2.44
N PHE A 113 18.98 -4.31 -1.83
CA PHE A 113 17.70 -3.80 -2.31
C PHE A 113 17.63 -2.26 -2.23
N ILE A 114 17.96 -1.66 -1.07
CA ILE A 114 17.92 -0.20 -0.88
C ILE A 114 18.87 0.51 -1.86
N ILE A 115 20.08 -0.01 -2.02
CA ILE A 115 21.07 0.54 -2.95
C ILE A 115 20.54 0.47 -4.38
N ALA A 116 19.85 -0.60 -4.77
CA ALA A 116 19.25 -0.70 -6.10
C ALA A 116 18.15 0.35 -6.31
N VAL A 117 17.24 0.54 -5.35
CA VAL A 117 16.21 1.59 -5.40
C VAL A 117 16.85 2.97 -5.62
N HIS A 118 17.86 3.30 -4.83
CA HIS A 118 18.54 4.60 -4.91
C HIS A 118 19.28 4.82 -6.24
N ARG A 119 19.96 3.79 -6.74
CA ARG A 119 20.71 3.86 -8.01
C ARG A 119 19.78 3.96 -9.21
N ASN A 120 18.67 3.21 -9.20
CA ASN A 120 17.71 3.16 -10.29
C ASN A 120 16.70 4.34 -10.26
N LYS A 121 16.68 5.12 -9.16
CA LYS A 121 15.72 6.22 -8.94
C LYS A 121 14.26 5.73 -9.01
N ASP A 122 14.05 4.51 -8.50
CA ASP A 122 12.75 3.86 -8.46
C ASP A 122 11.76 4.68 -7.60
N GLN A 123 10.48 4.68 -7.99
CA GLN A 123 9.42 5.47 -7.36
C GLN A 123 8.65 4.64 -6.31
N LEU A 124 9.39 4.07 -5.36
CA LEU A 124 8.81 3.27 -4.28
C LEU A 124 8.71 4.08 -2.99
N GLY A 125 7.48 4.31 -2.53
CA GLY A 125 7.21 4.96 -1.26
C GLY A 125 7.25 4.00 -0.06
N THR A 126 7.49 4.55 1.13
CA THR A 126 7.51 3.85 2.42
C THR A 126 6.22 3.05 2.66
N ASP A 127 5.06 3.68 2.45
CA ASP A 127 3.75 3.05 2.66
C ASP A 127 3.50 1.89 1.67
N GLN A 128 3.95 2.05 0.42
CA GLN A 128 3.83 1.02 -0.61
C GLN A 128 4.68 -0.21 -0.26
N LEU A 129 5.89 0.01 0.25
CA LEU A 129 6.80 -1.05 0.69
C LEU A 129 6.27 -1.79 1.92
N ALA A 130 5.84 -1.05 2.96
CA ALA A 130 5.24 -1.65 4.16
C ALA A 130 4.04 -2.52 3.80
N ARG A 131 3.15 -1.99 2.96
CA ARG A 131 1.99 -2.72 2.45
C ARG A 131 2.39 -3.99 1.71
N TRP A 132 3.31 -3.89 0.76
CA TRP A 132 3.71 -5.03 -0.05
C TRP A 132 4.35 -6.14 0.81
N LEU A 133 5.20 -5.78 1.77
CA LEU A 133 5.80 -6.74 2.70
C LEU A 133 4.72 -7.45 3.54
N ASN A 134 3.77 -6.71 4.10
CA ASN A 134 2.72 -7.30 4.93
C ASN A 134 1.79 -8.22 4.11
N GLU A 135 1.33 -7.76 2.95
CA GLU A 135 0.22 -8.41 2.24
C GLU A 135 0.69 -9.47 1.24
N ALA A 136 1.68 -9.15 0.40
CA ALA A 136 2.16 -10.06 -0.63
C ALA A 136 3.14 -11.10 -0.05
N GLU A 137 3.88 -10.69 0.97
CA GLU A 137 4.94 -11.51 1.56
C GLU A 137 4.63 -11.93 3.01
N HIS A 138 3.45 -11.64 3.55
CA HIS A 138 3.00 -12.10 4.87
C HIS A 138 3.95 -11.74 6.03
N TRP A 139 4.61 -10.58 5.96
CA TRP A 139 5.34 -10.03 7.10
C TRP A 139 4.38 -9.55 8.19
N HIS A 140 4.78 -9.64 9.45
CA HIS A 140 4.03 -8.98 10.53
C HIS A 140 3.99 -7.47 10.31
N GLU A 141 2.86 -6.84 10.61
CA GLU A 141 2.62 -5.40 10.37
C GLU A 141 3.68 -4.52 11.02
N ASP A 142 4.03 -4.81 12.28
CA ASP A 142 5.06 -4.10 13.03
C ASP A 142 6.43 -4.22 12.33
N THR A 143 6.85 -5.44 11.98
CA THR A 143 8.12 -5.68 11.29
C THR A 143 8.16 -5.02 9.90
N ALA A 144 7.04 -5.01 9.18
CA ALA A 144 6.93 -4.36 7.87
C ALA A 144 7.06 -2.84 7.99
N HIS A 145 6.45 -2.22 9.02
CA HIS A 145 6.62 -0.81 9.33
C HIS A 145 8.05 -0.46 9.74
N ASP A 146 8.68 -1.28 10.58
CA ASP A 146 10.07 -1.09 11.01
C ASP A 146 11.04 -1.13 9.81
N LEU A 147 10.84 -2.08 8.90
CA LEU A 147 11.61 -2.16 7.65
C LEU A 147 11.36 -0.93 6.78
N ALA A 148 10.13 -0.47 6.64
CA ALA A 148 9.81 0.70 5.83
C ALA A 148 10.44 1.99 6.41
N GLY A 149 10.40 2.18 7.73
CA GLY A 149 11.09 3.30 8.39
C GLY A 149 12.62 3.25 8.22
N ASN A 150 13.21 2.05 8.30
CA ASN A 150 14.62 1.86 7.99
C ASN A 150 14.96 2.19 6.54
N PHE A 151 14.11 1.76 5.59
CA PHE A 151 14.23 2.04 4.16
C PHE A 151 14.24 3.55 3.88
N GLU A 152 13.29 4.30 4.43
CA GLU A 152 13.21 5.76 4.28
C GLU A 152 14.49 6.44 4.80
N THR A 153 14.92 6.05 6.01
CA THR A 153 16.14 6.59 6.63
C THR A 153 17.38 6.30 5.79
N ALA A 154 17.49 5.09 5.25
CA ALA A 154 18.63 4.68 4.44
C ALA A 154 18.67 5.39 3.08
N LEU A 155 17.53 5.61 2.43
CA LEU A 155 17.45 6.41 1.21
C LEU A 155 17.86 7.86 1.45
N ALA A 156 17.39 8.48 2.53
CA ALA A 156 17.78 9.83 2.90
C ALA A 156 19.30 9.94 3.14
N LEU A 157 19.90 8.94 3.78
CA LEU A 157 21.35 8.87 3.99
C LEU A 157 22.12 8.73 2.67
N LEU A 158 21.68 7.88 1.75
CA LEU A 158 22.32 7.70 0.44
C LEU A 158 22.20 8.95 -0.44
N ALA A 159 21.04 9.61 -0.42
CA ALA A 159 20.87 10.89 -1.11
C ALA A 159 21.87 11.93 -0.57
N ARG A 160 22.00 12.04 0.76
CA ARG A 160 22.97 12.95 1.38
C ARG A 160 24.43 12.57 1.08
N TYR A 161 24.72 11.29 0.92
CA TYR A 161 26.06 10.80 0.55
C TYR A 161 26.43 11.22 -0.86
N ASP A 162 25.53 11.08 -1.84
CA ASP A 162 25.76 11.49 -3.24
C ASP A 162 26.02 13.00 -3.41
N GLU A 163 25.56 13.82 -2.47
CA GLU A 163 25.79 15.28 -2.44
C GLU A 163 27.18 15.66 -1.88
N THR A 164 27.98 14.69 -1.44
CA THR A 164 29.28 14.91 -0.79
C THR A 164 30.43 14.69 -1.75
#